data_AF-A0A4E0QYJ8-F1
#
_entry.id   AF-A0A4E0QYJ8-F1
#
_cell.length_a   1.000
_cell.length_b   1.000
_cell.length_c   1.000
_cell.angle_alpha   90.00
_cell.angle_beta   90.00
_cell.angle_gamma   90.00
#
_symmetry.space_group_name_H-M   'P 1'
#
loop_
_entity.id
_entity.type
_entity.pdbx_description
1 polymer ?
#
loop_
_entity_poly.entity_id
_entity_poly.type
_entity_poly.pdbx_seq_one_letter_code
_entity_poly.pdbx_strand_id
1 'polypeptide(L)'
;MKTERKIIVSENGKLVLKKILLSGKDGNGKHFYLFDQDKKKEKKESYYEHAENNFLLIGLLQRIDMSRLNKEEITQLMYRKHEKEERFLKAGEKRGFNLGVDMDPDEILRFYISLTPEERVSLNCKP
;
A
#
# COMPACT_ATOMS: atom_id res chain seq x y z
N MET A 1 13.51 -27.78 14.11
CA MET A 1 12.49 -28.40 15.00
C MET A 1 11.49 -29.14 14.13
N LYS A 2 10.96 -30.31 14.54
CA LYS A 2 9.98 -31.05 13.71
C LYS A 2 8.62 -30.34 13.75
N THR A 3 8.21 -29.78 12.62
CA THR A 3 6.92 -29.08 12.43
C THR A 3 5.77 -30.06 12.19
N GLU A 4 5.54 -30.94 13.17
CA GLU A 4 4.35 -31.79 13.25
C GLU A 4 3.27 -31.06 14.06
N ARG A 5 2.05 -30.94 13.53
CA ARG A 5 0.87 -30.52 14.33
C ARG A 5 -0.17 -31.63 14.35
N LYS A 6 -0.82 -31.78 15.51
CA LYS A 6 -2.03 -32.59 15.65
C LYS A 6 -3.23 -31.72 15.27
N ILE A 7 -4.03 -32.15 14.31
CA ILE A 7 -5.31 -31.54 13.95
C ILE A 7 -6.44 -32.54 14.21
N ILE A 8 -7.61 -32.04 14.57
CA ILE A 8 -8.83 -32.84 14.69
C ILE A 8 -9.55 -32.76 13.34
N VAL A 9 -9.83 -33.90 12.72
CA VAL A 9 -10.57 -34.01 11.46
C VAL A 9 -11.79 -34.91 11.65
N SER A 10 -12.88 -34.63 10.94
CA SER A 10 -14.07 -35.47 10.95
C SER A 10 -13.95 -36.53 9.85
N GLU A 11 -13.88 -37.80 10.22
CA GLU A 11 -13.90 -38.93 9.30
C GLU A 11 -15.05 -39.86 9.66
N ASN A 12 -15.89 -40.21 8.67
CA ASN A 12 -17.06 -41.07 8.84
C ASN A 12 -17.98 -40.64 10.02
N GLY A 13 -18.16 -39.33 10.19
CA GLY A 13 -19.00 -38.74 11.24
C GLY A 13 -18.38 -38.73 12.65
N LYS A 14 -17.09 -39.09 12.80
CA LYS A 14 -16.38 -39.08 14.08
C LYS A 14 -15.14 -38.18 14.02
N LEU A 15 -14.92 -37.41 15.09
CA LEU A 15 -13.74 -36.57 15.23
C LEU A 15 -12.53 -37.42 15.63
N VAL A 16 -11.47 -37.40 14.82
CA VAL A 16 -10.22 -38.14 15.04
C VAL A 16 -9.00 -37.22 14.96
N LEU A 17 -8.03 -37.45 15.84
CA LEU A 17 -6.84 -36.62 16.00
C LEU A 17 -5.70 -37.14 15.12
N LYS A 18 -5.40 -36.48 14.00
CA LYS A 18 -4.31 -36.85 13.08
C LYS A 18 -3.11 -35.93 13.23
N LYS A 19 -1.90 -36.50 13.16
CA LYS A 19 -0.65 -35.73 13.01
C LYS A 19 -0.43 -35.45 11.53
N ILE A 20 -0.13 -34.19 11.19
CA ILE A 20 0.32 -33.80 9.86
C ILE A 20 1.72 -33.17 9.93
N LEU A 21 2.56 -33.55 8.96
CA LEU A 21 3.87 -32.93 8.71
C LEU A 21 3.66 -31.66 7.88
N LEU A 22 4.10 -30.52 8.41
CA LEU A 22 3.92 -29.21 7.78
C LEU A 22 5.08 -28.85 6.85
N SER A 23 5.57 -29.82 6.09
CA SER A 23 6.73 -29.71 5.20
C SER A 23 6.55 -30.55 3.93
N GLY A 24 6.83 -29.96 2.77
CA GLY A 24 6.86 -30.64 1.47
C GLY A 24 8.22 -30.51 0.78
N LYS A 25 8.33 -31.07 -0.43
CA LYS A 25 9.39 -30.78 -1.41
C LYS A 25 8.75 -30.22 -2.67
N ASP A 26 9.37 -29.21 -3.27
CA ASP A 26 8.96 -28.71 -4.58
C ASP A 26 9.45 -29.59 -5.73
N GLY A 27 9.07 -29.27 -6.97
CA GLY A 27 9.47 -30.01 -8.17
C GLY A 27 10.99 -29.99 -8.46
N ASN A 28 11.75 -29.13 -7.78
CA ASN A 28 13.21 -29.06 -7.84
C ASN A 28 13.87 -29.76 -6.64
N GLY A 29 13.09 -30.48 -5.82
CA GLY A 29 13.56 -31.24 -4.66
C GLY A 29 13.86 -30.41 -3.41
N LYS A 30 13.62 -29.09 -3.42
CA LYS A 30 13.88 -28.20 -2.29
C LYS A 30 12.77 -28.35 -1.24
N HIS A 31 13.16 -28.54 0.02
CA HIS A 31 12.22 -28.60 1.12
C HIS A 31 11.62 -27.21 1.40
N PHE A 32 10.29 -27.16 1.58
CA PHE A 32 9.56 -25.97 2.02
C PHE A 32 8.63 -26.33 3.19
N TYR A 33 8.40 -25.38 4.10
CA TYR A 33 7.49 -25.55 5.23
C TYR A 33 6.19 -24.79 4.97
N LEU A 34 5.04 -25.45 5.12
CA LEU A 34 3.71 -24.86 4.88
C LEU A 34 3.38 -23.67 5.82
N PHE A 35 4.12 -23.58 6.92
CA PHE A 35 4.04 -22.47 7.89
C PHE A 35 5.43 -21.95 8.26
N ASP A 36 6.41 -22.02 7.35
CA ASP A 36 7.37 -20.91 7.33
C ASP A 36 6.56 -19.69 6.86
N GLN A 37 5.99 -18.99 7.85
CA GLN A 37 5.83 -17.56 7.74
C GLN A 37 7.23 -16.99 7.66
N ASP A 38 7.79 -17.09 6.44
CA ASP A 38 8.95 -16.34 6.01
C ASP A 38 8.74 -14.94 6.52
N LYS A 39 9.66 -14.51 7.39
CA LYS A 39 9.55 -13.26 8.13
C LYS A 39 9.10 -12.20 7.15
N LYS A 40 7.88 -11.67 7.31
CA LYS A 40 7.56 -10.34 6.81
C LYS A 40 8.54 -9.43 7.52
N LYS A 41 9.71 -9.24 6.90
CA LYS A 41 10.57 -8.11 7.18
C LYS A 41 9.63 -6.94 6.97
N GLU A 42 9.27 -6.27 8.05
CA GLU A 42 8.77 -4.91 7.98
C GLU A 42 9.86 -4.15 7.23
N LYS A 43 9.67 -4.00 5.92
CA LYS A 43 10.39 -2.98 5.18
C LYS A 43 9.96 -1.70 5.87
N LYS A 44 10.91 -1.04 6.54
CA LYS A 44 10.72 0.36 6.89
C LYS A 44 10.38 1.06 5.59
N GLU A 45 9.14 1.53 5.52
CA GLU A 45 8.62 2.31 4.41
C GLU A 45 9.58 3.48 4.16
N SER A 46 9.92 3.72 2.89
CA SER A 46 10.76 4.88 2.59
C SER A 46 9.96 6.17 2.73
N TYR A 47 10.62 7.28 3.06
CA TYR A 47 9.98 8.60 3.17
C TYR A 47 9.12 8.95 1.94
N TYR A 48 9.63 8.64 0.73
CA TYR A 48 8.93 8.84 -0.54
C TYR A 48 7.72 7.92 -0.71
N GLU A 49 7.84 6.65 -0.32
CA GLU A 49 6.76 5.66 -0.37
C GLU A 49 5.61 6.05 0.58
N HIS A 50 5.93 6.57 1.76
CA HIS A 50 4.95 7.09 2.72
C HIS A 50 4.22 8.33 2.19
N ALA A 51 4.95 9.30 1.61
CA ALA A 51 4.34 10.47 0.98
C ALA A 51 3.41 10.08 -0.20
N GLU A 52 3.86 9.17 -1.06
CA GLU A 52 3.03 8.65 -2.17
C GLU A 52 1.79 7.90 -1.66
N ASN A 53 1.92 7.09 -0.61
CA ASN A 53 0.80 6.40 0.02
C ASN A 53 -0.22 7.37 0.64
N ASN A 54 0.23 8.49 1.25
CA ASN A 54 -0.67 9.52 1.76
C ASN A 54 -1.43 10.23 0.62
N PHE A 55 -0.78 10.55 -0.50
CA PHE A 55 -1.47 11.09 -1.68
C PHE A 55 -2.45 10.09 -2.34
N LEU A 56 -2.14 8.80 -2.36
CA LEU A 56 -3.07 7.73 -2.78
C LEU A 56 -4.27 7.60 -1.83
N LEU A 57 -4.04 7.72 -0.52
CA LEU A 57 -5.07 7.63 0.52
C LEU A 57 -6.10 8.75 0.34
N ILE A 58 -5.66 10.00 0.18
CA ILE A 58 -6.54 11.16 -0.06
C ILE A 58 -7.01 11.28 -1.52
N GLY A 59 -6.54 10.40 -2.41
CA GLY A 59 -7.05 10.24 -3.77
C GLY A 59 -6.56 11.24 -4.81
N LEU A 60 -5.55 12.05 -4.49
CA LEU A 60 -4.83 12.87 -5.47
C LEU A 60 -4.12 12.00 -6.50
N LEU A 61 -3.61 10.85 -6.06
CA LEU A 61 -3.04 9.81 -6.92
C LEU A 61 -4.00 8.64 -7.12
N GLN A 62 -3.87 8.01 -8.29
CA GLN A 62 -4.56 6.78 -8.65
C GLN A 62 -3.55 5.83 -9.29
N ARG A 63 -3.65 4.53 -9.00
CA ARG A 63 -2.81 3.51 -9.64
C ARG A 63 -3.42 3.19 -11.01
N ILE A 64 -2.71 3.56 -12.08
CA ILE A 64 -3.10 3.35 -13.47
C ILE A 64 -2.18 2.28 -14.08
N ASP A 65 -2.74 1.35 -14.85
CA ASP A 65 -1.96 0.42 -15.66
C ASP A 65 -1.43 1.15 -16.91
N MET A 66 -0.13 1.44 -16.90
CA MET A 66 0.56 2.15 -17.98
C MET A 66 0.97 1.22 -19.14
N SER A 67 0.79 -0.10 -19.02
CA SER A 67 1.30 -1.09 -19.99
C SER A 67 0.67 -1.00 -21.39
N ARG A 68 -0.47 -0.30 -21.51
CA ARG A 68 -1.25 -0.14 -22.75
C ARG A 68 -1.18 1.27 -23.34
N LEU A 69 -0.43 2.18 -22.72
CA LEU A 69 -0.37 3.58 -23.10
C LEU A 69 0.85 3.89 -23.96
N ASN A 70 0.70 4.82 -24.89
CA ASN A 70 1.82 5.36 -25.65
C ASN A 70 2.64 6.39 -24.81
N LYS A 71 3.79 6.80 -25.34
CA LYS A 71 4.74 7.66 -24.61
C LYS A 71 4.14 9.05 -24.35
N GLU A 72 3.35 9.57 -25.28
CA GLU A 72 2.69 10.87 -25.21
C GLU A 72 1.60 10.87 -24.11
N GLU A 73 0.78 9.82 -24.04
CA GLU A 73 -0.22 9.60 -23.00
C GLU A 73 0.41 9.47 -21.61
N ILE A 74 1.48 8.67 -21.49
CA ILE A 74 2.25 8.54 -20.24
C ILE A 74 2.78 9.91 -19.79
N THR A 75 3.34 10.67 -20.73
CA THR A 75 3.89 12.01 -20.46
C THR A 75 2.80 12.99 -20.01
N GLN A 76 1.64 13.01 -20.67
CA GLN A 76 0.51 13.85 -20.27
C GLN A 76 -0.05 13.48 -18.90
N LEU A 77 -0.11 12.19 -18.55
CA LEU A 77 -0.52 11.74 -17.22
C LEU A 77 0.46 12.18 -16.13
N MET A 78 1.76 12.10 -16.39
CA MET A 78 2.79 12.59 -15.46
C MET A 78 2.71 14.12 -15.24
N TYR A 79 2.48 14.90 -16.30
CA TYR A 79 2.25 16.35 -16.14
C TYR A 79 1.00 16.65 -15.31
N ARG A 80 -0.13 15.98 -15.58
CA ARG A 80 -1.36 16.13 -14.80
C ARG A 80 -1.23 15.67 -13.34
N LYS A 81 -0.40 14.65 -13.08
CA LYS A 81 -0.02 14.23 -11.71
C LYS A 81 0.66 15.41 -10.99
N HIS A 82 1.76 15.92 -11.55
CA HIS A 82 2.54 16.97 -10.91
C HIS A 82 1.75 18.27 -10.71
N GLU A 83 0.91 18.67 -11.68
CA GLU A 83 0.06 19.86 -11.54
C GLU A 83 -0.94 19.73 -10.37
N LYS A 84 -1.52 18.55 -10.15
CA LYS A 84 -2.42 18.29 -9.02
C LYS A 84 -1.68 18.33 -7.69
N GLU A 85 -0.53 17.65 -7.61
CA GLU A 85 0.35 17.65 -6.43
C GLU A 85 0.75 19.09 -6.07
N GLU A 86 1.29 19.85 -7.03
CA GLU A 86 1.73 21.24 -6.84
C GLU A 86 0.59 22.17 -6.37
N ARG A 87 -0.61 22.04 -6.93
CA ARG A 87 -1.78 22.82 -6.50
C ARG A 87 -2.18 22.52 -5.06
N PHE A 88 -2.13 21.26 -4.64
CA PHE A 88 -2.44 20.86 -3.26
C PHE A 88 -1.36 21.33 -2.29
N LEU A 89 -0.09 21.11 -2.59
CA LEU A 89 1.04 21.51 -1.76
C LEU A 89 1.02 23.03 -1.51
N LYS A 90 0.89 23.84 -2.57
CA LYS A 90 0.76 25.31 -2.47
C LYS A 90 -0.48 25.78 -1.71
N ALA A 91 -1.55 24.98 -1.65
CA ALA A 91 -2.74 25.31 -0.86
C ALA A 91 -2.51 25.08 0.63
N GLY A 92 -1.74 24.05 1.01
CA GLY A 92 -1.35 23.81 2.41
C GLY A 92 -0.27 24.78 2.89
N GLU A 93 0.73 25.09 2.07
CA GLU A 93 1.73 26.15 2.37
C GLU A 93 1.05 27.49 2.70
N LYS A 94 0.03 27.88 1.92
CA LYS A 94 -0.78 29.09 2.18
C LYS A 94 -1.58 29.06 3.49
N ARG A 95 -1.81 27.88 4.06
CA ARG A 95 -2.43 27.69 5.40
C ARG A 95 -1.40 27.48 6.52
N GLY A 96 -0.10 27.53 6.21
CA GLY A 96 0.98 27.36 7.19
C GLY A 96 1.39 25.92 7.46
N PHE A 97 0.95 24.94 6.66
CA PHE A 97 1.47 23.57 6.72
C PHE A 97 2.84 23.50 6.02
N ASN A 98 3.77 22.72 6.57
CA ASN A 98 5.07 22.51 5.97
C ASN A 98 4.98 21.47 4.84
N LEU A 99 4.57 21.87 3.64
CA LEU A 99 4.43 20.95 2.49
C LEU A 99 5.55 21.12 1.44
N GLY A 100 6.71 21.63 1.86
CA GLY A 100 7.86 21.91 0.99
C GLY A 100 8.81 20.72 0.79
N VAL A 101 10.10 21.03 0.58
CA VAL A 101 11.14 20.02 0.32
C VAL A 101 11.34 19.06 1.52
N ASP A 102 11.26 19.59 2.75
CA ASP A 102 11.45 18.87 4.02
C ASP A 102 10.12 18.60 4.75
N MET A 103 9.07 18.24 4.00
CA MET A 103 7.66 18.28 4.41
C MET A 103 7.27 17.64 5.78
N ASP A 104 7.68 16.39 6.06
CA ASP A 104 6.95 15.43 6.93
C ASP A 104 5.63 14.93 6.29
N PRO A 105 5.57 13.67 5.80
CA PRO A 105 4.41 13.11 5.11
C PRO A 105 3.09 13.15 5.90
N ASP A 106 3.13 13.23 7.24
CA ASP A 106 1.92 13.32 8.06
C ASP A 106 1.22 14.70 7.92
N GLU A 107 1.96 15.75 7.55
CA GLU A 107 1.38 17.08 7.29
C GLU A 107 0.42 17.06 6.08
N ILE A 108 0.62 16.16 5.10
CA ILE A 108 -0.32 15.92 3.98
C ILE A 108 -1.70 15.55 4.53
N LEU A 109 -1.74 14.62 5.50
CA LEU A 109 -2.99 14.11 6.08
C LEU A 109 -3.64 15.16 6.99
N ARG A 110 -2.84 15.86 7.79
CA ARG A 110 -3.32 16.97 8.66
C ARG A 110 -3.94 18.09 7.82
N PHE A 111 -3.29 18.49 6.74
CA PHE A 111 -3.83 19.47 5.80
C PHE A 111 -5.13 18.96 5.17
N TYR A 112 -5.17 17.72 4.65
CA TYR A 112 -6.39 17.15 4.07
C TYR A 112 -7.57 17.10 5.05
N ILE A 113 -7.31 16.73 6.31
CA ILE A 113 -8.33 16.71 7.37
C ILE A 113 -8.85 18.13 7.66
N SER A 114 -8.00 19.16 7.54
CA SER A 114 -8.39 20.58 7.72
C SER A 114 -9.25 21.17 6.58
N LEU A 115 -9.35 20.48 5.45
CA LEU A 115 -10.17 20.91 4.31
C LEU A 115 -11.66 20.60 4.50
N THR A 116 -12.53 21.52 4.06
CA THR A 116 -13.96 21.22 3.88
C THR A 116 -14.19 20.30 2.68
N PRO A 117 -15.37 19.64 2.55
CA PRO A 117 -15.69 18.82 1.38
C PRO A 117 -15.60 19.59 0.05
N GLU A 118 -16.04 20.84 0.02
CA GLU A 118 -15.98 21.72 -1.15
C GLU A 118 -14.53 22.01 -1.56
N GLU A 119 -13.67 22.27 -0.57
CA GLU A 119 -12.25 22.52 -0.78
C GLU A 119 -11.54 21.27 -1.31
N ARG A 120 -11.84 20.08 -0.75
CA ARG A 120 -11.33 18.80 -1.26
C ARG A 120 -11.70 18.56 -2.72
N VAL A 121 -12.96 18.81 -3.08
CA VAL A 121 -13.42 18.72 -4.49
C VAL A 121 -12.65 19.70 -5.38
N SER A 122 -12.47 20.96 -4.95
CA SER A 122 -11.72 21.97 -5.72
C SER A 122 -10.23 21.62 -5.91
N LEU A 123 -9.64 20.92 -4.94
CA LEU A 123 -8.27 20.41 -4.98
C LEU A 123 -8.14 19.03 -5.64
N ASN A 124 -9.22 18.47 -6.22
CA ASN A 124 -9.26 17.14 -6.83
C ASN A 124 -8.86 16.00 -5.88
N CYS A 125 -9.09 16.17 -4.57
CA CYS A 125 -9.00 15.11 -3.57
C CYS A 125 -10.30 14.32 -3.50
N LYS A 126 -10.31 13.21 -2.76
CA LYS A 126 -11.57 12.59 -2.28
C LYS A 126 -12.31 13.60 -1.39
N PRO A 127 -13.65 13.67 -1.44
CA PRO A 127 -14.45 14.50 -0.53
C PRO A 127 -14.41 13.95 0.91
#